data_AF-A0A920DQK6-F1
#
_entry.id   AF-A0A920DQK6-F1
#
_cell.length_a   1.000
_cell.length_b   1.000
_cell.length_c   1.000
_cell.angle_alpha   90.00
_cell.angle_beta   90.00
_cell.angle_gamma   90.00
#
_symmetry.space_group_name_H-M   'P 1'
#
loop_
_entity.id
_entity.type
_entity.pdbx_description
1 polymer ?
#
loop_
_entity_poly.entity_id
_entity_poly.type
_entity_poly.pdbx_seq_one_letter_code
_entity_poly.pdbx_strand_id
1 'polypeptide(L)'
;MNISLEEKQRLLEILSVGKRLEGILGHMEGEVGALQVEKKIRGRVKRQMEKTQREYYLNEQLKAIQKEWARAKTAVMKSWSLKSVSRRPSCQGGARKADAELKKLKSMGPMSAEATVVRNYLDWLLSVPWGKKSRIKKDLTHAENVLNADHYGLEKVKERILEYLAVQQRSKNCAGRSCALSGLLASARRRWVNPLPQRRGAILCVCRWAGAR
;
A
#
# COMPACT_ATOMS: atom_id res chain seq x y z
N MET A 1 58.45 -36.32 -7.72
CA MET A 1 58.41 -37.78 -7.70
C MET A 1 58.47 -38.28 -6.27
N ASN A 2 57.33 -38.26 -5.59
CA ASN A 2 57.19 -38.89 -4.28
C ASN A 2 56.81 -40.37 -4.49
N ILE A 3 57.76 -41.13 -5.05
CA ILE A 3 57.59 -42.57 -5.32
C ILE A 3 57.99 -43.32 -4.04
N SER A 4 57.19 -44.33 -3.66
CA SER A 4 57.49 -45.17 -2.51
C SER A 4 58.84 -45.90 -2.71
N LEU A 5 59.51 -46.21 -1.61
CA LEU A 5 60.84 -46.84 -1.68
C LEU A 5 60.79 -48.21 -2.36
N GLU A 6 59.67 -48.93 -2.20
CA GLU A 6 59.40 -50.23 -2.83
C GLU A 6 59.28 -50.14 -4.36
N GLU A 7 58.57 -49.13 -4.87
CA GLU A 7 58.42 -48.92 -6.32
C GLU A 7 59.74 -48.49 -6.98
N LYS A 8 60.57 -47.72 -6.27
CA LYS A 8 61.92 -47.38 -6.75
C LYS A 8 62.80 -48.61 -6.90
N GLN A 9 62.75 -49.54 -5.94
CA GLN A 9 63.48 -50.80 -5.99
C GLN A 9 63.04 -51.64 -7.21
N ARG A 10 61.72 -51.79 -7.41
CA ARG A 10 61.15 -52.52 -8.56
C ARG A 10 61.57 -51.93 -9.91
N LEU A 11 61.62 -50.60 -10.03
CA LEU A 11 62.08 -49.94 -11.26
C LEU A 11 63.57 -50.20 -11.54
N LEU A 12 64.40 -50.28 -10.50
CA LEU A 12 65.84 -50.57 -10.61
C LEU A 12 66.15 -52.04 -10.90
N GLU A 13 65.26 -52.96 -10.55
CA GLU A 13 65.37 -54.39 -10.84
C GLU A 13 65.08 -54.73 -12.32
N ILE A 14 64.40 -53.85 -13.06
CA ILE A 14 64.13 -54.04 -14.50
C ILE A 14 65.43 -53.86 -15.29
N LEU A 15 65.96 -54.94 -15.88
CA LEU A 15 67.21 -54.92 -16.65
C LEU A 15 67.12 -54.18 -17.99
N SER A 16 65.95 -54.19 -18.64
CA SER A 16 65.75 -53.54 -19.94
C SER A 16 65.44 -52.04 -19.77
N VAL A 17 66.25 -51.18 -20.39
CA VAL A 17 66.13 -49.72 -20.32
C VAL A 17 64.76 -49.23 -20.82
N GLY A 18 64.22 -49.82 -21.90
CA GLY A 18 62.92 -49.44 -22.47
C GLY A 18 61.75 -49.62 -21.50
N LYS A 19 61.62 -50.81 -20.89
CA LYS A 19 60.55 -51.08 -19.91
C LYS A 19 60.68 -50.24 -18.64
N ARG A 20 61.91 -49.87 -18.25
CA ARG A 20 62.15 -48.97 -17.11
C ARG A 20 61.65 -47.55 -17.39
N LEU A 21 61.87 -47.05 -18.60
CA LEU A 21 61.35 -45.74 -19.04
C LEU A 21 59.82 -45.72 -19.09
N GLU A 22 59.18 -46.77 -19.60
CA GLU A 22 57.71 -46.90 -19.61
C GLU A 22 57.12 -46.85 -18.19
N GLY A 23 57.73 -47.55 -17.22
CA GLY A 23 57.30 -47.50 -15.82
C GLY A 23 57.42 -46.10 -15.21
N ILE A 24 58.53 -45.41 -15.45
CA ILE A 24 58.74 -44.04 -14.97
C ILE A 24 57.72 -43.08 -15.60
N LEU A 25 57.46 -43.21 -16.91
CA LEU A 25 56.46 -42.42 -17.62
C LEU A 25 55.06 -42.58 -17.02
N GLY A 26 54.65 -43.80 -16.70
CA GLY A 26 53.36 -44.05 -16.05
C GLY A 26 53.23 -43.37 -14.68
N HIS A 27 54.30 -43.38 -13.87
CA HIS A 27 54.31 -42.65 -12.60
C HIS A 27 54.26 -41.12 -12.80
N MET A 28 54.97 -40.60 -13.80
CA MET A 28 54.91 -39.17 -14.14
C MET A 28 53.52 -38.74 -14.60
N GLU A 29 52.85 -39.53 -15.43
CA GLU A 29 51.48 -39.26 -15.87
C GLU A 29 50.50 -39.24 -14.70
N GLY A 30 50.66 -40.16 -13.74
CA GLY A 30 49.88 -40.18 -12.50
C GLY A 30 50.08 -38.92 -11.65
N GLU A 31 51.33 -38.49 -11.44
CA GLU A 31 51.64 -37.25 -10.69
C GLU A 31 51.08 -36.00 -11.40
N VAL A 32 51.19 -35.94 -12.73
CA VAL A 32 50.62 -34.84 -13.53
C VAL A 32 49.09 -34.80 -13.38
N GLY A 33 48.43 -35.96 -13.40
CA GLY A 33 46.99 -36.07 -13.19
C GLY A 33 46.57 -35.54 -11.81
N ALA A 34 47.26 -35.95 -10.75
CA ALA A 34 47.00 -35.49 -9.38
C ALA A 34 47.17 -33.97 -9.25
N LEU A 35 48.25 -33.41 -9.81
CA LEU A 35 48.50 -31.96 -9.80
C LEU A 35 47.43 -31.16 -10.55
N GLN A 36 46.90 -31.69 -11.65
CA GLN A 36 45.81 -31.04 -12.39
C GLN A 36 44.51 -31.02 -11.58
N VAL A 37 44.19 -32.10 -10.87
CA VAL A 37 43.01 -32.17 -9.99
C VAL A 37 43.15 -31.17 -8.85
N GLU A 38 44.31 -31.10 -8.20
CA GLU A 38 44.58 -30.13 -7.13
C GLU A 38 44.42 -28.68 -7.61
N LYS A 39 44.96 -28.35 -8.80
CA LYS A 39 44.76 -27.03 -9.43
C LYS A 39 43.29 -26.72 -9.69
N LYS A 40 42.52 -27.70 -10.18
CA LYS A 40 41.07 -27.54 -10.41
C LYS A 40 40.32 -27.30 -9.09
N ILE A 41 40.63 -28.05 -8.05
CA ILE A 41 40.04 -27.89 -6.71
C ILE A 41 40.35 -26.50 -6.16
N ARG A 42 41.62 -26.09 -6.18
CA ARG A 42 42.06 -24.76 -5.71
C ARG A 42 41.37 -23.62 -6.47
N GLY A 43 41.21 -23.77 -7.79
CA GLY A 43 40.47 -22.81 -8.61
C GLY A 43 38.99 -22.71 -8.24
N ARG A 44 38.32 -23.83 -7.95
CA ARG A 44 36.92 -23.84 -7.50
C ARG A 44 36.76 -23.17 -6.14
N VAL A 45 37.61 -23.53 -5.17
CA VAL A 45 37.59 -22.93 -3.82
C VAL A 45 37.81 -21.42 -3.89
N LYS A 46 38.78 -20.95 -4.68
CA LYS A 46 39.03 -19.50 -4.84
C LYS A 46 37.80 -18.76 -5.40
N ARG A 47 37.17 -19.29 -6.46
CA ARG A 47 35.95 -18.70 -7.02
C ARG A 47 34.79 -18.67 -6.03
N GLN A 48 34.64 -19.72 -5.21
CA GLN A 48 33.62 -19.78 -4.17
C GLN A 48 33.88 -18.73 -3.08
N MET A 49 35.13 -18.61 -2.61
CA MET A 49 35.53 -17.61 -1.61
C MET A 49 35.28 -16.18 -2.11
N GLU A 50 35.66 -15.86 -3.36
CA GLU A 50 35.43 -14.54 -3.96
C GLU A 50 33.94 -14.18 -4.04
N LYS A 51 33.07 -15.16 -4.40
CA LYS A 51 31.62 -14.96 -4.42
C LYS A 51 31.09 -14.66 -3.02
N THR A 52 31.46 -15.46 -2.02
CA THR A 52 31.00 -15.27 -0.64
C THR A 52 31.47 -13.93 -0.07
N GLN A 53 32.71 -13.52 -0.33
CA GLN A 53 33.22 -12.20 0.09
C GLN A 53 32.47 -11.05 -0.60
N ARG A 54 32.20 -11.17 -1.91
CA ARG A 54 31.43 -10.18 -2.65
C ARG A 54 30.00 -10.06 -2.14
N GLU A 55 29.33 -11.18 -1.90
CA GLU A 55 28.00 -11.23 -1.31
C GLU A 55 27.99 -10.63 0.10
N TYR A 56 28.99 -10.95 0.93
CA TYR A 56 29.14 -10.36 2.27
C TYR A 56 29.28 -8.84 2.20
N TYR A 57 30.17 -8.33 1.33
CA TYR A 57 30.38 -6.90 1.16
C TYR A 57 29.12 -6.19 0.64
N LEU A 58 28.45 -6.76 -0.38
CA LEU A 58 27.20 -6.22 -0.92
C LEU A 58 26.09 -6.21 0.14
N ASN A 59 25.98 -7.25 0.96
CA ASN A 59 25.02 -7.30 2.05
C ASN A 59 25.30 -6.25 3.12
N GLU A 60 26.57 -6.00 3.43
CA GLU A 60 26.95 -4.97 4.40
C GLU A 60 26.69 -3.56 3.85
N GLN A 61 26.94 -3.33 2.55
CA GLN A 61 26.52 -2.10 1.87
C GLN A 61 25.00 -1.93 1.90
N LEU A 62 24.22 -2.98 1.62
CA LEU A 62 22.77 -2.93 1.68
C LEU A 62 22.26 -2.61 3.09
N LYS A 63 22.87 -3.19 4.14
CA LYS A 63 22.55 -2.84 5.53
C LYS A 63 22.89 -1.39 5.86
N ALA A 64 24.02 -0.88 5.40
CA ALA A 64 24.40 0.51 5.59
C ALA A 64 23.41 1.46 4.92
N ILE A 65 23.06 1.18 3.65
CA ILE A 65 22.01 1.91 2.92
C ILE A 65 20.69 1.83 3.69
N GLN A 66 20.24 0.65 4.11
CA GLN A 66 19.00 0.51 4.87
C GLN A 66 19.00 1.29 6.18
N LYS A 67 20.14 1.35 6.90
CA LYS A 67 20.27 2.15 8.13
C LYS A 67 20.14 3.65 7.85
N GLU A 68 20.81 4.16 6.82
CA GLU A 68 20.69 5.57 6.40
C GLU A 68 19.25 5.90 5.97
N TRP A 69 18.65 5.02 5.17
CA TRP A 69 17.27 5.17 4.73
C TRP A 69 16.26 5.04 5.89
N ALA A 70 16.51 4.17 6.87
CA ALA A 70 15.68 4.00 8.06
C ALA A 70 15.72 5.23 8.97
N ARG A 71 16.90 5.86 9.11
CA ARG A 71 17.05 7.13 9.83
C ARG A 71 16.20 8.22 9.18
N ALA A 72 16.19 8.30 7.85
CA ALA A 72 15.33 9.24 7.11
C ALA A 72 13.83 8.90 7.21
N LYS A 73 13.45 7.62 7.12
CA LYS A 73 12.03 7.18 7.20
C LYS A 73 11.40 7.39 8.57
N THR A 74 12.17 7.31 9.66
CA THR A 74 11.66 7.43 11.03
C THR A 74 11.04 8.81 11.29
N ALA A 75 11.59 9.87 10.72
CA ALA A 75 11.03 11.22 10.84
C ALA A 75 9.70 11.37 10.07
N VAL A 76 9.66 10.88 8.83
CA VAL A 76 8.47 11.02 7.95
C VAL A 76 7.31 10.15 8.45
N MET A 77 7.59 8.92 8.87
CA MET A 77 6.56 7.99 9.36
C MET A 77 5.94 8.44 10.68
N LYS A 78 6.72 9.08 11.57
CA LYS A 78 6.23 9.64 12.84
C LYS A 78 5.27 10.82 12.61
N SER A 79 5.47 11.62 11.56
CA SER A 79 4.53 12.69 11.19
C SER A 79 3.20 12.17 10.62
N TRP A 80 3.24 11.09 9.84
CA TRP A 80 2.04 10.52 9.20
C TRP A 80 1.22 9.71 10.20
N SER A 81 1.88 8.96 11.11
CA SER A 81 1.21 8.25 12.19
C SER A 81 0.44 9.20 13.12
N LEU A 82 1.01 10.37 13.46
CA LEU A 82 0.35 11.38 14.30
C LEU A 82 -0.94 11.92 13.66
N LYS A 83 -0.93 12.20 12.35
CA LYS A 83 -2.11 12.68 11.61
C LYS A 83 -3.21 11.62 11.51
N SER A 84 -2.83 10.36 11.29
CA SER A 84 -3.77 9.24 11.14
C SER A 84 -4.53 8.88 12.43
N VAL A 85 -3.96 9.12 13.60
CA VAL A 85 -4.58 8.79 14.90
C VAL A 85 -5.70 9.76 15.28
N SER A 86 -5.57 11.05 14.97
CA SER A 86 -6.54 12.08 15.40
C SER A 86 -7.89 12.05 14.66
N ARG A 87 -7.95 11.42 13.48
CA ARG A 87 -9.10 11.48 12.55
C ARG A 87 -9.62 10.10 12.14
N ARG A 88 -9.34 9.06 12.92
CA ARG A 88 -9.75 7.69 12.57
C ARG A 88 -11.26 7.60 12.33
N PRO A 89 -11.69 6.80 11.34
CA PRO A 89 -13.10 6.47 11.17
C PRO A 89 -13.65 5.82 12.44
N SER A 90 -14.74 6.36 12.97
CA SER A 90 -15.41 5.79 14.15
C SER A 90 -16.16 4.48 13.84
N CYS A 91 -16.37 4.15 12.56
CA CYS A 91 -17.08 2.93 12.16
C CYS A 91 -16.12 1.73 12.11
N GLN A 92 -16.53 0.60 12.70
CA GLN A 92 -15.70 -0.63 12.76
C GLN A 92 -15.26 -1.11 11.36
N GLY A 93 -16.15 -1.06 10.36
CA GLY A 93 -15.81 -1.47 9.00
C GLY A 93 -14.80 -0.55 8.30
N GLY A 94 -14.93 0.77 8.50
CA GLY A 94 -14.02 1.76 7.93
C GLY A 94 -12.63 1.70 8.57
N ALA A 95 -12.58 1.53 9.89
CA ALA A 95 -11.31 1.35 10.62
C ALA A 95 -10.56 0.09 10.16
N ARG A 96 -11.25 -1.05 10.04
CA ARG A 96 -10.63 -2.30 9.55
C ARG A 96 -10.04 -2.17 8.15
N LYS A 97 -10.76 -1.50 7.23
CA LYS A 97 -10.24 -1.23 5.86
C LYS A 97 -9.04 -0.28 5.89
N ALA A 98 -9.10 0.78 6.71
CA ALA A 98 -7.99 1.71 6.87
C ALA A 98 -6.73 1.01 7.40
N ASP A 99 -6.88 0.14 8.40
CA ASP A 99 -5.77 -0.61 8.98
C ASP A 99 -5.18 -1.63 7.98
N ALA A 100 -6.01 -2.24 7.14
CA ALA A 100 -5.55 -3.12 6.07
C ALA A 100 -4.72 -2.36 5.01
N GLU A 101 -5.21 -1.21 4.54
CA GLU A 101 -4.49 -0.36 3.59
C GLU A 101 -3.23 0.26 4.20
N LEU A 102 -3.24 0.57 5.50
CA LEU A 102 -2.05 1.03 6.22
C LEU A 102 -0.98 -0.08 6.32
N LYS A 103 -1.37 -1.33 6.59
CA LYS A 103 -0.43 -2.46 6.58
C LYS A 103 0.21 -2.61 5.20
N LYS A 104 -0.57 -2.51 4.12
CA LYS A 104 -0.06 -2.53 2.74
C LYS A 104 0.91 -1.38 2.47
N LEU A 105 0.60 -0.17 2.92
CA LEU A 105 1.47 0.99 2.74
C LEU A 105 2.82 0.84 3.47
N LYS A 106 2.87 0.15 4.62
CA LYS A 106 4.11 -0.12 5.36
C LYS A 106 5.01 -1.14 4.67
N SER A 107 4.42 -2.14 3.99
CA SER A 107 5.17 -3.12 3.22
C SER A 107 5.71 -2.54 1.90
N MET A 108 5.08 -1.50 1.36
CA MET A 108 5.50 -0.87 0.10
C MET A 108 6.67 0.10 0.30
N GLY A 109 7.56 0.17 -0.69
CA GLY A 109 8.59 1.20 -0.76
C GLY A 109 7.97 2.60 -0.90
N PRO A 110 8.53 3.66 -0.28
CA PRO A 110 7.91 4.98 -0.24
C PRO A 110 7.79 5.66 -1.60
N MET A 111 8.62 5.28 -2.58
CA MET A 111 8.65 5.81 -3.96
C MET A 111 7.84 4.97 -4.96
N SER A 112 7.17 3.89 -4.53
CA SER A 112 6.32 3.09 -5.42
C SER A 112 5.12 3.90 -5.89
N ALA A 113 4.75 3.79 -7.17
CA ALA A 113 3.58 4.43 -7.75
C ALA A 113 2.27 4.02 -7.03
N GLU A 114 2.20 2.77 -6.56
CA GLU A 114 1.05 2.25 -5.79
C GLU A 114 0.92 2.92 -4.42
N ALA A 115 2.03 3.30 -3.79
CA ALA A 115 2.02 3.95 -2.49
C ALA A 115 1.34 5.33 -2.54
N THR A 116 1.44 6.04 -3.67
CA THR A 116 0.75 7.32 -3.87
C THR A 116 -0.76 7.14 -3.93
N VAL A 117 -1.25 6.09 -4.62
CA VAL A 117 -2.69 5.78 -4.71
C VAL A 117 -3.26 5.44 -3.33
N VAL A 118 -2.56 4.62 -2.55
CA VAL A 118 -3.00 4.23 -1.20
C VAL A 118 -2.97 5.42 -0.23
N ARG A 119 -1.97 6.29 -0.32
CA ARG A 119 -1.93 7.54 0.47
C ARG A 119 -3.12 8.44 0.14
N ASN A 120 -3.40 8.64 -1.16
CA ASN A 120 -4.56 9.42 -1.59
C ASN A 120 -5.85 8.81 -1.04
N TYR A 121 -6.02 7.48 -1.11
CA TYR A 121 -7.19 6.83 -0.53
C TYR A 121 -7.34 7.09 0.98
N LEU A 122 -6.24 6.98 1.74
CA LEU A 122 -6.24 7.25 3.18
C LEU A 122 -6.52 8.73 3.49
N ASP A 123 -6.00 9.66 2.69
CA ASP A 123 -6.29 11.09 2.84
C ASP A 123 -7.77 11.41 2.57
N TRP A 124 -8.38 10.77 1.57
CA TRP A 124 -9.82 10.87 1.32
C TRP A 124 -10.61 10.32 2.51
N LEU A 125 -10.19 9.19 3.07
CA LEU A 125 -10.83 8.59 4.23
C LEU A 125 -10.80 9.52 5.45
N LEU A 126 -9.68 10.22 5.68
CA LEU A 126 -9.51 11.17 6.79
C LEU A 126 -10.19 12.53 6.53
N SER A 127 -10.47 12.88 5.28
CA SER A 127 -11.19 14.11 4.92
C SER A 127 -12.67 14.08 5.29
N VAL A 128 -13.26 12.88 5.37
CA VAL A 128 -14.67 12.68 5.70
C VAL A 128 -14.92 12.96 7.19
N PRO A 129 -15.90 13.80 7.54
CA PRO A 129 -16.20 14.10 8.94
C PRO A 129 -16.93 12.93 9.61
N TRP A 130 -16.18 11.96 10.13
CA TRP A 130 -16.72 10.87 10.94
C TRP A 130 -17.28 11.41 12.26
N GLY A 131 -18.54 11.10 12.57
CA GLY A 131 -19.17 11.44 13.86
C GLY A 131 -19.64 12.88 14.05
N LYS A 132 -19.33 13.82 13.13
CA LYS A 132 -19.85 15.20 13.21
C LYS A 132 -21.21 15.31 12.52
N LYS A 133 -22.28 15.25 13.31
CA LYS A 133 -23.63 15.58 12.83
C LYS A 133 -23.88 17.08 13.03
N SER A 134 -24.31 17.78 11.98
CA SER A 134 -24.77 19.17 12.11
C SER A 134 -26.01 19.22 12.99
N ARG A 135 -26.11 20.19 13.90
CA ARG A 135 -27.35 20.42 14.66
C ARG A 135 -28.45 20.86 13.71
N ILE A 136 -29.53 20.08 13.71
CA ILE A 136 -30.71 20.29 12.87
C ILE A 136 -31.71 21.10 13.69
N LYS A 137 -31.93 22.38 13.36
CA LYS A 137 -33.10 23.14 13.85
C LYS A 137 -34.38 22.54 13.25
N LYS A 138 -35.43 22.35 14.06
CA LYS A 138 -36.67 21.65 13.68
C LYS A 138 -37.90 22.53 13.96
N ASP A 139 -37.88 23.76 13.47
CA ASP A 139 -38.94 24.74 13.73
C ASP A 139 -39.78 24.93 12.47
N LEU A 140 -41.05 24.51 12.51
CA LEU A 140 -41.96 24.56 11.35
C LEU A 140 -42.40 25.99 11.03
N THR A 141 -42.70 26.79 12.05
CA THR A 141 -43.10 28.21 11.90
C THR A 141 -42.00 29.04 11.22
N HIS A 142 -40.74 28.80 11.60
CA HIS A 142 -39.60 29.43 10.95
C HIS A 142 -39.46 29.00 9.49
N ALA A 143 -39.69 27.71 9.19
CA ALA A 143 -39.64 27.21 7.81
C ALA A 143 -40.73 27.83 6.93
N GLU A 144 -41.95 27.97 7.45
CA GLU A 144 -43.07 28.62 6.75
C GLU A 144 -42.78 30.09 6.43
N ASN A 145 -42.27 30.84 7.41
CA ASN A 145 -41.90 32.25 7.22
C ASN A 145 -40.82 32.42 6.14
N VAL A 146 -39.80 31.55 6.13
CA VAL A 146 -38.75 31.57 5.10
C VAL A 146 -39.31 31.19 3.73
N LEU A 147 -40.19 30.18 3.65
CA LEU A 147 -40.83 29.75 2.40
C LEU A 147 -41.71 30.86 1.79
N ASN A 148 -42.39 31.64 2.63
CA ASN A 148 -43.22 32.76 2.21
C ASN A 148 -42.42 34.01 1.85
N ALA A 149 -41.29 34.25 2.53
CA ALA A 149 -40.39 35.36 2.23
C ALA A 149 -39.60 35.16 0.92
N ASP A 150 -39.09 33.94 0.68
CA ASP A 150 -38.26 33.67 -0.49
C ASP A 150 -39.06 33.48 -1.78
N HIS A 151 -40.36 33.15 -1.68
CA HIS A 151 -41.19 32.78 -2.84
C HIS A 151 -42.64 33.25 -2.71
N TYR A 152 -43.12 33.95 -3.75
CA TYR A 152 -44.52 34.37 -3.87
C TYR A 152 -45.35 33.30 -4.63
N GLY A 153 -46.51 32.92 -4.09
CA GLY A 153 -47.41 31.89 -4.65
C GLY A 153 -47.06 30.43 -4.31
N LEU A 154 -47.61 29.49 -5.10
CA LEU A 154 -47.40 28.02 -4.98
C LEU A 154 -47.82 27.40 -3.63
N GLU A 155 -49.00 27.74 -3.13
CA GLU A 155 -49.54 27.26 -1.85
C GLU A 155 -49.55 25.73 -1.75
N LYS A 156 -50.07 25.03 -2.77
CA LYS A 156 -50.10 23.56 -2.83
C LYS A 156 -48.72 22.88 -2.74
N VAL A 157 -47.65 23.56 -3.14
CA VAL A 157 -46.28 23.02 -3.06
C VAL A 157 -45.67 23.32 -1.70
N LYS A 158 -45.92 24.51 -1.14
CA LYS A 158 -45.47 24.89 0.21
C LYS A 158 -46.10 24.00 1.28
N GLU A 159 -47.40 23.71 1.17
CA GLU A 159 -48.12 22.77 2.05
C GLU A 159 -47.45 21.40 2.05
N ARG A 160 -47.15 20.83 0.87
CA ARG A 160 -46.44 19.54 0.76
C ARG A 160 -45.03 19.55 1.35
N ILE A 161 -44.31 20.66 1.25
CA ILE A 161 -42.97 20.79 1.84
C ILE A 161 -43.08 20.85 3.38
N LEU A 162 -44.06 21.59 3.90
CA LEU A 162 -44.33 21.66 5.33
C LEU A 162 -44.78 20.30 5.90
N GLU A 163 -45.64 19.58 5.19
CA GLU A 163 -46.02 18.19 5.52
C GLU A 163 -44.79 17.27 5.60
N TYR A 164 -43.90 17.34 4.61
CA TYR A 164 -42.67 16.54 4.61
C TYR A 164 -41.76 16.88 5.81
N LEU A 165 -41.59 18.18 6.11
CA LEU A 165 -40.81 18.63 7.26
C LEU A 165 -41.45 18.20 8.59
N ALA A 166 -42.77 18.21 8.69
CA ALA A 166 -43.51 17.74 9.87
C ALA A 166 -43.31 16.22 10.09
N VAL A 167 -43.35 15.42 9.02
CA VAL A 167 -43.04 13.98 9.08
C VAL A 167 -41.57 13.74 9.48
N GLN A 168 -40.64 14.55 8.96
CA GLN A 168 -39.22 14.46 9.29
C GLN A 168 -38.90 14.94 10.72
N GLN A 169 -39.73 15.82 11.30
CA GLN A 169 -39.62 16.22 12.71
C GLN A 169 -39.93 15.03 13.62
N ARG A 170 -40.98 14.28 13.31
CA ARG A 170 -41.48 13.11 14.06
C ARG A 170 -40.58 11.87 13.94
N SER A 171 -39.99 11.60 12.77
CA SER A 171 -39.09 10.46 12.58
C SER A 171 -37.61 10.82 12.84
N LYS A 172 -36.92 10.00 13.65
CA LYS A 172 -35.45 10.12 13.84
C LYS A 172 -34.64 9.50 12.69
N ASN A 173 -35.26 8.65 11.87
CA ASN A 173 -34.62 7.95 10.76
C ASN A 173 -35.09 8.56 9.43
N CYS A 174 -34.13 9.01 8.61
CA CYS A 174 -34.38 9.54 7.25
C CYS A 174 -34.69 8.40 6.26
N ALA A 175 -35.58 7.47 6.63
CA ALA A 175 -36.13 6.47 5.72
C ALA A 175 -37.50 6.99 5.26
N GLY A 176 -37.49 7.93 4.32
CA GLY A 176 -38.70 8.52 3.75
C GLY A 176 -38.52 8.72 2.25
N ARG A 177 -39.59 8.43 1.49
CA ARG A 177 -39.66 8.57 0.02
C ARG A 177 -39.06 9.90 -0.42
N SER A 178 -38.19 9.85 -1.43
CA SER A 178 -37.64 11.04 -2.06
C SER A 178 -38.77 11.90 -2.62
N CYS A 179 -38.95 13.11 -2.12
CA CYS A 179 -39.82 14.12 -2.74
C CYS A 179 -39.26 14.46 -4.12
N ALA A 180 -39.81 13.85 -5.16
CA ALA A 180 -39.50 14.20 -6.54
C ALA A 180 -40.25 15.48 -6.91
N LEU A 181 -39.55 16.62 -6.88
CA LEU A 181 -40.02 17.93 -7.38
C LEU A 181 -39.98 17.98 -8.92
N SER A 182 -40.56 16.98 -9.59
CA SER A 182 -40.44 16.80 -11.05
C SER A 182 -41.42 17.62 -11.90
N GLY A 183 -42.20 18.51 -11.30
CA GLY A 183 -43.37 19.10 -11.95
C GLY A 183 -43.25 20.53 -12.46
N LEU A 184 -42.48 21.43 -11.84
CA LEU A 184 -42.56 22.86 -12.14
C LEU A 184 -41.19 23.56 -12.10
N LEU A 185 -40.80 24.07 -13.27
CA LEU A 185 -39.76 25.08 -13.54
C LEU A 185 -38.33 24.74 -13.07
N ALA A 186 -37.50 24.25 -14.01
CA ALA A 186 -36.07 24.03 -13.87
C ALA A 186 -35.27 25.29 -13.42
N SER A 187 -35.84 26.49 -13.58
CA SER A 187 -35.28 27.77 -13.11
C SER A 187 -35.36 27.93 -11.59
N ALA A 188 -36.40 27.42 -10.92
CA ALA A 188 -36.55 27.49 -9.47
C ALA A 188 -35.63 26.50 -8.75
N ARG A 189 -35.38 25.32 -9.35
CA ARG A 189 -34.63 24.23 -8.69
C ARG A 189 -33.24 24.63 -8.19
N ARG A 190 -32.52 25.54 -8.87
CA ARG A 190 -31.21 26.02 -8.40
C ARG A 190 -31.30 26.98 -7.22
N ARG A 191 -32.35 27.81 -7.16
CA ARG A 191 -32.54 28.81 -6.10
C ARG A 191 -33.03 28.19 -4.79
N TRP A 192 -33.77 27.08 -4.83
CA TRP A 192 -34.21 26.34 -3.64
C TRP A 192 -33.12 25.46 -3.01
N VAL A 193 -32.14 24.99 -3.79
CA VAL A 193 -31.07 24.08 -3.31
C VAL A 193 -29.93 24.84 -2.62
N ASN A 194 -29.71 26.11 -2.96
CA ASN A 194 -28.57 26.91 -2.49
C ASN A 194 -28.72 27.77 -1.21
N PRO A 195 -29.91 28.04 -0.61
CA PRO A 195 -30.00 29.01 0.50
C PRO A 195 -29.79 28.37 1.88
N LEU A 196 -29.47 27.07 1.97
CA LEU A 196 -29.20 26.39 3.25
C LEU A 196 -27.69 26.07 3.41
N PRO A 197 -26.83 27.05 3.72
CA PRO A 197 -25.40 26.84 3.89
C PRO A 197 -25.06 25.99 5.12
N GLN A 198 -25.99 25.83 6.09
CA GLN A 198 -25.80 25.01 7.29
C GLN A 198 -26.09 23.51 7.10
N ARG A 199 -26.48 23.06 5.90
CA ARG A 199 -26.86 21.66 5.65
C ARG A 199 -26.41 21.14 4.28
N ARG A 200 -25.12 21.25 3.98
CA ARG A 200 -24.54 20.52 2.84
C ARG A 200 -24.57 18.99 3.01
N GLY A 201 -24.78 18.47 4.23
CA GLY A 201 -24.74 17.04 4.51
C GLY A 201 -25.94 16.20 4.06
N ALA A 202 -27.12 16.80 3.86
CA ALA A 202 -28.34 16.03 3.55
C ALA A 202 -28.69 16.00 2.05
N ILE A 203 -28.40 17.08 1.32
CA ILE A 203 -28.82 17.24 -0.08
C ILE A 203 -27.81 16.61 -1.07
N LEU A 204 -26.52 16.55 -0.70
CA LEU A 204 -25.48 15.89 -1.50
C LEU A 204 -25.68 14.38 -1.67
N CYS A 205 -26.47 13.72 -0.81
CA CYS A 205 -26.82 12.31 -0.97
C CYS A 205 -27.69 12.07 -2.22
N VAL A 206 -28.53 13.04 -2.61
CA VAL A 206 -29.47 12.88 -3.73
C VAL A 206 -28.78 13.07 -5.09
N CYS A 207 -27.81 14.00 -5.19
CA CYS A 207 -27.09 14.20 -6.45
C CYS A 207 -26.01 13.15 -6.71
N ARG A 208 -25.44 12.51 -5.68
CA ARG A 208 -24.40 11.49 -5.86
C ARG A 208 -24.95 10.10 -6.24
N TRP A 209 -26.25 9.88 -6.09
CA TRP A 209 -26.92 8.63 -6.52
C TRP A 209 -27.46 8.70 -7.96
N ALA A 210 -27.79 9.90 -8.46
CA ALA A 210 -28.24 10.10 -9.85
C ALA A 210 -27.12 9.98 -10.92
N GLY A 211 -25.90 9.61 -10.53
CA GLY A 211 -24.77 9.35 -11.42
C GLY A 211 -24.20 7.93 -11.31
N ALA A 212 -24.89 7.02 -10.63
CA ALA A 212 -24.48 5.62 -10.52
C ALA A 212 -25.68 4.70 -10.81
N ARG A 213 -25.83 4.42 -12.11
CA ARG A 213 -26.89 3.66 -12.81
C ARG A 213 -28.14 4.43 -13.18
#